data_AF-A0A3D4K808-F1
#
_entry.id   AF-A0A3D4K808-F1
#
_cell.length_a   1.000
_cell.length_b   1.000
_cell.length_c   1.000
_cell.angle_alpha   90.00
_cell.angle_beta   90.00
_cell.angle_gamma   90.00
#
_symmetry.space_group_name_H-M   'P 1'
#
loop_
_entity.id
_entity.type
_entity.pdbx_description
1 polymer ?
#
loop_
_entity_poly.entity_id
_entity_poly.type
_entity_poly.pdbx_seq_one_letter_code
_entity_poly.pdbx_strand_id
1 'polypeptide(L)'
;MFLGKKNRYLKKLFEFISELKKSHANEYQRFKEDLIKNYSYDIMNKHISNLNEYVQGYDQFNQLLLYVTKDKAISQKMHASSKDFNLVKMFYGNLFEYVSANYIIPACLNNIYNNRPYDIFESMDLKKYLTLKKANRANPFINNLVFKELHECIDSTIRNSSHHGAIRLTNDTNIIEYRSGDEGNWKAMKYSDYLYKCNEIMIVSMYMLAMHIFILES
;
A
#
# COMPACT_ATOMS: atom_id res chain seq x y z
N MET A 1 -5.31 12.37 20.45
CA MET A 1 -3.93 11.85 20.56
C MET A 1 -3.98 10.32 20.71
N PHE A 2 -4.00 9.58 19.59
CA PHE A 2 -4.11 8.11 19.58
C PHE A 2 -2.95 7.53 18.76
N LEU A 3 -1.78 7.36 19.36
CA LEU A 3 -0.53 7.10 18.64
C LEU A 3 0.15 5.85 19.19
N GLY A 4 -0.27 4.67 18.70
CA GLY A 4 0.34 3.37 18.99
C GLY A 4 1.54 3.02 18.09
N LYS A 5 1.82 1.71 17.92
CA LYS A 5 2.88 1.09 17.07
C LYS A 5 3.10 1.77 15.71
N LYS A 6 2.04 2.28 15.09
CA LYS A 6 2.06 2.98 13.80
C LYS A 6 2.81 4.32 13.80
N ASN A 7 2.79 5.10 14.90
CA ASN A 7 3.64 6.31 15.02
C ASN A 7 5.11 5.91 15.16
N ARG A 8 5.40 4.85 15.94
CA ARG A 8 6.74 4.30 16.06
C ARG A 8 7.31 3.86 14.70
N TYR A 9 6.46 3.34 13.80
CA TYR A 9 6.87 2.99 12.45
C TYR A 9 7.26 4.23 11.62
N LEU A 10 6.40 5.25 11.52
CA LEU A 10 6.71 6.48 10.78
C LEU A 10 7.98 7.17 11.30
N LYS A 11 8.17 7.19 12.61
CA LYS A 11 9.40 7.72 13.22
C LYS A 11 10.64 6.97 12.71
N LYS A 12 10.63 5.64 12.74
CA LYS A 12 11.74 4.82 12.21
C LYS A 12 11.99 5.07 10.73
N LEU A 13 10.92 5.18 9.95
CA LEU A 13 11.01 5.44 8.51
C LEU A 13 11.66 6.81 8.24
N PHE A 14 11.26 7.85 8.96
CA PHE A 14 11.83 9.20 8.80
C PHE A 14 13.27 9.30 9.31
N GLU A 15 13.60 8.62 10.41
CA GLU A 15 14.98 8.50 10.91
C GLU A 15 15.88 7.85 9.85
N PHE A 16 15.44 6.74 9.25
CA PHE A 16 16.14 6.06 8.17
C PHE A 16 16.38 6.97 6.96
N ILE A 17 15.35 7.67 6.49
CA ILE A 17 15.46 8.60 5.35
C ILE A 17 16.41 9.76 5.68
N SER A 18 16.33 10.28 6.90
CA SER A 18 17.21 11.36 7.38
C SER A 18 18.67 10.91 7.45
N GLU A 19 18.92 9.66 7.81
CA GLU A 19 20.26 9.07 7.80
C GLU A 19 20.78 8.95 6.36
N LEU A 20 20.00 8.40 5.43
CA LEU A 20 20.38 8.31 4.01
C LEU A 20 20.71 9.67 3.40
N LYS A 21 19.90 10.69 3.72
CA LYS A 21 20.17 12.07 3.29
C LYS A 21 21.54 12.57 3.75
N LYS A 22 21.98 12.18 4.96
CA LYS A 22 23.28 12.59 5.53
C LYS A 22 24.43 11.75 4.97
N SER A 23 24.29 10.42 4.94
CA SER A 23 25.36 9.51 4.53
C SER A 23 25.55 9.44 3.01
N HIS A 24 24.52 9.73 2.22
CA HIS A 24 24.51 9.60 0.76
C HIS A 24 23.95 10.85 0.08
N ALA A 25 24.30 12.04 0.58
CA ALA A 25 23.70 13.33 0.20
C ALA A 25 23.56 13.55 -1.32
N ASN A 26 24.62 13.28 -2.09
CA ASN A 26 24.61 13.48 -3.54
C ASN A 26 23.61 12.56 -4.25
N GLU A 27 23.59 11.28 -3.90
CA GLU A 27 22.71 10.31 -4.54
C GLU A 27 21.25 10.49 -4.11
N TYR A 28 21.04 10.83 -2.83
CA TYR A 28 19.74 11.22 -2.31
C TYR A 28 19.18 12.44 -3.03
N GLN A 29 20.01 13.46 -3.27
CA GLN A 29 19.59 14.67 -3.98
C GLN A 29 19.21 14.38 -5.44
N ARG A 30 20.01 13.56 -6.14
CA ARG A 30 19.68 13.11 -7.51
C ARG A 30 18.34 12.38 -7.56
N PHE A 31 18.09 11.48 -6.61
CA PHE A 31 16.81 10.78 -6.49
C PHE A 31 15.65 11.75 -6.22
N LYS A 32 15.83 12.69 -5.28
CA LYS A 32 14.80 13.68 -4.94
C LYS A 32 14.40 14.53 -6.16
N GLU A 33 15.38 14.99 -6.93
CA GLU A 33 15.13 15.77 -8.15
C GLU A 33 14.37 14.98 -9.21
N ASP A 34 14.75 13.72 -9.43
CA ASP A 34 14.05 12.81 -10.33
C ASP A 34 12.59 12.55 -9.86
N LEU A 35 12.41 12.33 -8.55
CA LEU A 35 11.10 12.14 -7.92
C LEU A 35 10.17 13.34 -8.13
N ILE A 36 10.68 14.55 -7.92
CA ILE A 36 9.95 15.80 -8.13
C ILE A 36 9.55 15.94 -9.60
N LYS A 37 10.52 15.77 -10.50
CA LYS A 37 10.35 16.04 -11.93
C LYS A 37 9.40 15.04 -12.59
N ASN A 38 9.52 13.75 -12.26
CA ASN A 38 8.92 12.68 -13.07
C ASN A 38 7.72 11.98 -12.43
N TYR A 39 7.53 12.07 -11.10
CA TYR A 39 6.53 11.24 -10.42
C TYR A 39 5.62 11.98 -9.44
N SER A 40 6.10 13.07 -8.82
CA SER A 40 5.42 13.66 -7.64
C SER A 40 4.00 14.14 -7.93
N TYR A 41 3.75 14.78 -9.07
CA TYR A 41 2.42 15.26 -9.44
C TYR A 41 1.40 14.11 -9.56
N ASP A 42 1.76 13.05 -10.28
CA ASP A 42 0.89 11.88 -10.48
C ASP A 42 0.63 11.13 -9.17
N ILE A 43 1.66 11.00 -8.32
CA ILE A 43 1.53 10.36 -7.01
C ILE A 43 0.51 11.12 -6.15
N MET A 44 0.61 12.45 -6.09
CA MET A 44 -0.28 13.28 -5.26
C MET A 44 -1.73 13.25 -5.78
N ASN A 45 -1.93 13.39 -7.10
CA ASN A 45 -3.27 13.37 -7.68
C ASN A 45 -3.98 12.03 -7.49
N LYS A 46 -3.28 10.92 -7.74
CA LYS A 46 -3.85 9.58 -7.49
C LYS A 46 -4.12 9.36 -6.01
N HIS A 47 -3.29 9.91 -5.12
CA HIS A 47 -3.53 9.84 -3.69
C HIS A 47 -4.84 10.51 -3.29
N ILE A 48 -5.09 11.73 -3.77
CA ILE A 48 -6.33 12.47 -3.52
C ILE A 48 -7.54 11.69 -4.04
N SER A 49 -7.43 11.11 -5.24
CA SER A 49 -8.50 10.26 -5.80
C SER A 49 -8.82 9.07 -4.90
N ASN A 50 -7.81 8.36 -4.41
CA ASN A 50 -8.01 7.20 -3.52
C ASN A 50 -8.56 7.61 -2.15
N LEU A 51 -8.14 8.76 -1.61
CA LEU A 51 -8.71 9.33 -0.40
C LEU A 51 -10.20 9.64 -0.58
N ASN A 52 -10.58 10.22 -1.73
CA ASN A 52 -11.98 10.48 -2.04
C ASN A 52 -12.81 9.20 -2.11
N GLU A 53 -12.30 8.14 -2.76
CA GLU A 53 -12.96 6.82 -2.80
C GLU A 53 -13.13 6.24 -1.39
N TYR A 54 -12.10 6.35 -0.55
CA TYR A 54 -12.17 5.91 0.85
C TYR A 54 -13.21 6.69 1.66
N VAL A 55 -13.27 8.02 1.49
CA VAL A 55 -14.24 8.89 2.17
C VAL A 55 -15.67 8.59 1.71
N GLN A 56 -15.88 8.32 0.42
CA GLN A 56 -17.19 7.93 -0.11
C GLN A 56 -17.71 6.63 0.53
N GLY A 57 -16.84 5.64 0.75
CA GLY A 57 -17.16 4.39 1.45
C GLY A 57 -16.96 4.41 2.97
N TYR A 58 -16.83 5.59 3.59
CA TYR A 58 -16.38 5.69 4.98
C TYR A 58 -17.30 5.01 5.99
N ASP A 59 -18.61 5.02 5.75
CA ASP A 59 -19.61 4.30 6.57
C ASP A 59 -19.37 2.78 6.59
N GLN A 60 -18.84 2.23 5.49
CA GLN A 60 -18.39 0.85 5.41
C GLN A 60 -17.07 0.66 6.15
N PHE A 61 -16.04 1.44 5.82
CA PHE A 61 -14.68 1.25 6.33
C PHE A 61 -14.53 1.52 7.83
N ASN A 62 -15.24 2.52 8.37
CA ASN A 62 -15.14 2.94 9.77
C ASN A 62 -15.54 1.83 10.76
N GLN A 63 -16.37 0.86 10.34
CA GLN A 63 -16.77 -0.27 11.17
C GLN A 63 -15.58 -1.05 11.75
N LEU A 64 -14.44 -1.09 11.04
CA LEU A 64 -13.24 -1.82 11.44
C LEU A 64 -11.98 -0.96 11.59
N LEU A 65 -12.06 0.35 11.35
CA LEU A 65 -10.90 1.24 11.36
C LEU A 65 -10.17 1.24 12.72
N LEU A 66 -10.91 1.18 13.83
CA LEU A 66 -10.33 1.11 15.17
C LEU A 66 -9.55 -0.18 15.42
N TYR A 67 -9.94 -1.30 14.79
CA TYR A 67 -9.22 -2.56 14.93
C TYR A 67 -7.85 -2.47 14.27
N VAL A 68 -7.82 -1.99 13.02
CA VAL A 68 -6.58 -1.86 12.27
C VAL A 68 -5.64 -0.83 12.92
N THR A 69 -6.15 0.35 13.30
CA THR A 69 -5.32 1.39 13.92
C THR A 69 -4.76 0.99 15.30
N LYS A 70 -5.39 0.01 15.97
CA LYS A 70 -4.92 -0.56 17.24
C LYS A 70 -4.16 -1.87 17.09
N ASP A 71 -3.90 -2.33 15.86
CA ASP A 71 -3.25 -3.61 15.58
C ASP A 71 -3.97 -4.78 16.27
N LYS A 72 -5.31 -4.74 16.29
CA LYS A 72 -6.16 -5.76 16.90
C LYS A 72 -6.72 -6.67 15.82
N ALA A 73 -6.51 -7.97 16.00
CA ALA A 73 -7.18 -8.97 15.19
C ALA A 73 -8.71 -8.87 15.35
N ILE A 74 -9.44 -9.03 14.25
CA ILE A 74 -10.89 -9.14 14.27
C ILE A 74 -11.31 -10.56 14.68
N SER A 75 -12.36 -10.65 15.50
CA SER A 75 -12.92 -11.94 15.90
C SER A 75 -13.65 -12.58 14.74
N GLN A 76 -13.56 -13.91 14.62
CA GLN A 76 -14.34 -14.68 13.67
C GLN A 76 -15.86 -14.54 13.87
N LYS A 77 -16.32 -14.08 15.05
CA LYS A 77 -17.74 -13.83 15.33
C LYS A 77 -18.19 -12.41 14.96
N MET A 78 -17.27 -11.57 14.46
CA MET A 78 -17.56 -10.20 14.10
C MET A 78 -18.28 -10.13 12.76
N HIS A 79 -19.31 -9.29 12.70
CA HIS A 79 -20.06 -9.03 11.49
C HIS A 79 -20.17 -7.53 11.26
N ALA A 80 -19.97 -7.10 10.02
CA ALA A 80 -20.29 -5.74 9.60
C ALA A 80 -21.82 -5.58 9.58
N SER A 81 -22.31 -4.50 10.18
CA SER A 81 -23.74 -4.19 10.32
C SER A 81 -24.29 -3.50 9.07
N SER A 82 -23.54 -2.54 8.51
CA SER A 82 -23.85 -1.92 7.22
C SER A 82 -23.15 -2.65 6.07
N LYS A 83 -23.83 -2.82 4.95
CA LYS A 83 -23.35 -3.55 3.77
C LYS A 83 -23.72 -2.84 2.47
N ASP A 84 -22.80 -2.06 1.96
CA ASP A 84 -22.81 -1.62 0.57
C ASP A 84 -21.55 -2.12 -0.13
N PHE A 85 -21.54 -3.41 -0.48
CA PHE A 85 -20.39 -4.01 -1.12
C PHE A 85 -20.14 -3.43 -2.51
N ASN A 86 -21.17 -3.00 -3.23
CA ASN A 86 -21.00 -2.41 -4.56
C ASN A 86 -20.18 -1.11 -4.51
N LEU A 87 -20.35 -0.33 -3.44
CA LEU A 87 -19.56 0.88 -3.20
C LEU A 87 -18.07 0.59 -2.96
N VAL A 88 -17.74 -0.50 -2.25
CA VAL A 88 -16.35 -0.76 -1.80
C VAL A 88 -15.62 -1.90 -2.50
N LYS A 89 -16.28 -2.64 -3.41
CA LYS A 89 -15.72 -3.87 -4.01
C LYS A 89 -14.45 -3.69 -4.83
N MET A 90 -14.24 -2.52 -5.42
CA MET A 90 -13.07 -2.22 -6.26
C MET A 90 -11.92 -1.60 -5.46
N PHE A 91 -12.21 -1.09 -4.26
CA PHE A 91 -11.31 -0.24 -3.49
C PHE A 91 -9.96 -0.88 -3.22
N TYR A 92 -9.93 -2.13 -2.72
CA TYR A 92 -8.69 -2.82 -2.42
C TYR A 92 -7.80 -2.95 -3.66
N GLY A 93 -8.39 -3.40 -4.77
CA GLY A 93 -7.69 -3.59 -6.03
C GLY A 93 -7.12 -2.28 -6.58
N ASN A 94 -7.93 -1.23 -6.60
CA ASN A 94 -7.50 0.10 -7.08
C ASN A 94 -6.38 0.69 -6.22
N LEU A 95 -6.51 0.58 -4.89
CA LEU A 95 -5.51 1.11 -3.97
C LEU A 95 -4.21 0.29 -4.01
N PHE A 96 -4.29 -1.02 -4.21
CA PHE A 96 -3.11 -1.86 -4.48
C PHE A 96 -2.37 -1.35 -5.71
N GLU A 97 -3.08 -1.08 -6.81
CA GLU A 97 -2.47 -0.62 -8.06
C GLU A 97 -1.71 0.69 -7.89
N TYR A 98 -2.18 1.55 -6.99
CA TYR A 98 -1.51 2.77 -6.58
C TYR A 98 -0.30 2.51 -5.67
N VAL A 99 -0.47 1.76 -4.57
CA VAL A 99 0.60 1.48 -3.60
C VAL A 99 1.78 0.82 -4.30
N SER A 100 1.53 -0.22 -5.09
CA SER A 100 2.54 -0.94 -5.84
C SER A 100 3.19 -0.13 -6.97
N ALA A 101 2.48 0.85 -7.54
CA ALA A 101 3.10 1.79 -8.48
C ALA A 101 4.13 2.68 -7.77
N ASN A 102 3.86 3.06 -6.52
CA ASN A 102 4.71 3.96 -5.74
C ASN A 102 5.85 3.26 -5.01
N TYR A 103 5.95 1.93 -5.11
CA TYR A 103 7.11 1.17 -4.65
C TYR A 103 8.43 1.57 -5.31
N ILE A 104 8.40 2.38 -6.37
CA ILE A 104 9.60 3.07 -6.85
C ILE A 104 10.34 3.83 -5.73
N ILE A 105 9.63 4.51 -4.83
CA ILE A 105 10.26 5.30 -3.76
C ILE A 105 11.10 4.41 -2.81
N PRO A 106 10.53 3.41 -2.11
CA PRO A 106 11.31 2.56 -1.22
C PRO A 106 12.34 1.72 -1.97
N ALA A 107 12.08 1.34 -3.23
CA ALA A 107 13.04 0.61 -4.05
C ALA A 107 14.30 1.44 -4.36
N CYS A 108 14.14 2.70 -4.78
CA CYS A 108 15.25 3.62 -5.03
C CYS A 108 16.00 3.98 -3.74
N LEU A 109 15.29 4.25 -2.64
CA LEU A 109 15.91 4.48 -1.33
C LEU A 109 16.71 3.26 -0.86
N ASN A 110 16.21 2.04 -1.12
CA ASN A 110 16.93 0.82 -0.79
C ASN A 110 18.20 0.63 -1.62
N ASN A 111 18.23 1.10 -2.87
CA ASN A 111 19.47 1.12 -3.65
C ASN A 111 20.51 2.05 -3.02
N ILE A 112 20.10 3.27 -2.64
CA ILE A 112 20.98 4.24 -1.95
C ILE A 112 21.53 3.63 -0.66
N TYR A 113 20.66 3.02 0.16
CA TYR A 113 21.06 2.33 1.39
C TYR A 113 22.11 1.24 1.16
N ASN A 114 22.02 0.53 0.04
CA ASN A 114 22.98 -0.51 -0.35
C ASN A 114 24.19 0.04 -1.12
N ASN A 115 24.47 1.34 -1.05
CA ASN A 115 25.57 2.02 -1.76
C ASN A 115 25.53 1.85 -3.28
N ARG A 116 24.34 1.71 -3.86
CA ARG A 116 24.12 1.69 -5.31
C ARG A 116 23.52 3.03 -5.76
N PRO A 117 23.74 3.45 -7.02
CA PRO A 117 22.95 4.52 -7.60
C PRO A 117 21.45 4.25 -7.43
N TYR A 118 20.65 5.29 -7.20
CA TYR A 118 19.23 5.12 -6.85
C TYR A 118 18.46 4.35 -7.94
N ASP A 119 18.90 4.46 -9.19
CA ASP A 119 18.31 3.90 -10.39
C ASP A 119 18.91 2.56 -10.83
N ILE A 120 19.83 1.97 -10.06
CA ILE A 120 20.49 0.70 -10.38
C ILE A 120 20.19 -0.35 -9.30
N PHE A 121 19.45 -1.39 -9.68
CA PHE A 121 19.16 -2.57 -8.89
C PHE A 121 20.19 -3.69 -9.13
N GLU A 122 20.14 -4.74 -8.32
CA GLU A 122 21.11 -5.86 -8.39
C GLU A 122 21.19 -6.54 -9.76
N SER A 123 20.08 -6.59 -10.49
CA SER A 123 19.98 -7.30 -11.77
C SER A 123 19.35 -6.46 -12.89
N MET A 124 19.01 -5.20 -12.63
CA MET A 124 18.30 -4.35 -13.60
C MET A 124 18.45 -2.85 -13.31
N ASP A 125 18.09 -2.00 -14.26
CA ASP A 125 17.96 -0.56 -14.06
C ASP A 125 16.51 -0.17 -13.69
N LEU A 126 16.32 1.12 -13.35
CA LEU A 126 15.01 1.68 -13.03
C LEU A 126 14.00 1.54 -14.16
N LYS A 127 14.44 1.73 -15.40
CA LYS A 127 13.56 1.61 -16.57
C LYS A 127 12.98 0.20 -16.66
N LYS A 128 13.80 -0.82 -16.49
CA LYS A 128 13.38 -2.22 -16.50
C LYS A 128 12.53 -2.56 -15.28
N TYR A 129 12.90 -2.07 -14.10
CA TYR A 129 12.09 -2.23 -12.88
C TYR A 129 10.65 -1.72 -13.06
N LEU A 130 10.47 -0.57 -13.71
CA LEU A 130 9.14 -0.01 -13.97
C LEU A 130 8.27 -0.86 -14.91
N THR A 131 8.85 -1.81 -15.64
CA THR A 131 8.10 -2.78 -16.46
C THR A 131 7.64 -4.02 -15.69
N LEU A 132 8.12 -4.22 -14.46
CA LEU A 132 7.77 -5.40 -13.67
C LEU A 132 6.28 -5.42 -13.32
N LYS A 133 5.73 -6.63 -13.24
CA LYS A 133 4.41 -6.88 -12.64
C LYS A 133 4.37 -6.24 -11.26
N LYS A 134 3.30 -5.50 -10.98
CA LYS A 134 3.13 -4.73 -9.74
C LYS A 134 3.32 -5.56 -8.46
N ALA A 135 2.88 -6.81 -8.46
CA ALA A 135 3.09 -7.73 -7.34
C ALA A 135 4.57 -8.02 -7.01
N ASN A 136 5.48 -7.84 -7.97
CA ASN A 136 6.91 -8.12 -7.79
C ASN A 136 7.73 -6.87 -7.47
N ARG A 137 7.10 -5.68 -7.44
CA ARG A 137 7.82 -4.41 -7.25
C ARG A 137 8.37 -4.22 -5.84
N ALA A 138 7.90 -5.00 -4.87
CA ALA A 138 8.48 -5.00 -3.53
C ALA A 138 9.82 -5.74 -3.44
N ASN A 139 10.13 -6.64 -4.39
CA ASN A 139 11.30 -7.52 -4.33
C ASN A 139 12.62 -6.81 -4.05
N PRO A 140 12.93 -5.64 -4.65
CA PRO A 140 14.19 -4.96 -4.40
C PRO A 140 14.42 -4.51 -2.96
N PHE A 141 13.36 -4.42 -2.14
CA PHE A 141 13.45 -3.96 -0.77
C PHE A 141 12.76 -4.89 0.24
N ILE A 142 12.36 -6.09 -0.19
CA ILE A 142 11.57 -7.03 0.61
C ILE A 142 12.25 -7.45 1.93
N ASN A 143 13.59 -7.46 1.94
CA ASN A 143 14.40 -7.82 3.11
C ASN A 143 14.78 -6.61 3.97
N ASN A 144 14.41 -5.39 3.57
CA ASN A 144 14.67 -4.21 4.37
C ASN A 144 13.59 -4.08 5.45
N LEU A 145 13.99 -4.32 6.71
CA LEU A 145 13.09 -4.30 7.86
C LEU A 145 12.39 -2.95 8.08
N VAL A 146 13.00 -1.84 7.66
CA VAL A 146 12.38 -0.50 7.73
C VAL A 146 11.21 -0.40 6.75
N PHE A 147 11.25 -1.10 5.62
CA PHE A 147 10.20 -1.06 4.60
C PHE A 147 9.18 -2.20 4.70
N LYS A 148 9.35 -3.13 5.65
CA LYS A 148 8.49 -4.31 5.80
C LYS A 148 6.99 -3.98 5.84
N GLU A 149 6.61 -2.99 6.65
CA GLU A 149 5.20 -2.59 6.82
C GLU A 149 4.61 -1.94 5.56
N LEU A 150 5.41 -1.57 4.55
CA LEU A 150 4.90 -1.05 3.27
C LEU A 150 4.34 -2.14 2.35
N HIS A 151 4.67 -3.42 2.59
CA HIS A 151 4.31 -4.51 1.69
C HIS A 151 3.73 -5.74 2.37
N GLU A 152 3.79 -5.86 3.70
CA GLU A 152 3.35 -7.06 4.41
C GLU A 152 1.84 -7.35 4.29
N CYS A 153 0.99 -6.32 4.22
CA CYS A 153 -0.48 -6.49 4.17
C CYS A 153 -1.05 -6.69 2.75
N ILE A 154 -0.17 -6.87 1.75
CA ILE A 154 -0.53 -6.83 0.33
C ILE A 154 -0.85 -8.24 -0.18
N ASP A 155 -2.04 -8.39 -0.77
CA ASP A 155 -2.58 -9.65 -1.25
C ASP A 155 -2.92 -9.55 -2.74
N SER A 156 -2.07 -10.14 -3.58
CA SER A 156 -2.23 -10.14 -5.03
C SER A 156 -3.47 -10.90 -5.50
N THR A 157 -3.97 -11.87 -4.70
CA THR A 157 -5.19 -12.59 -5.05
C THR A 157 -6.40 -11.66 -4.94
N ILE A 158 -6.52 -10.96 -3.81
CA ILE A 158 -7.63 -10.03 -3.58
C ILE A 158 -7.56 -8.88 -4.57
N ARG A 159 -6.36 -8.37 -4.88
CA ARG A 159 -6.17 -7.37 -5.94
C ARG A 159 -6.75 -7.84 -7.27
N ASN A 160 -6.40 -9.04 -7.73
CA ASN A 160 -6.85 -9.53 -9.03
C ASN A 160 -8.38 -9.61 -9.10
N SER A 161 -9.02 -10.11 -8.04
CA SER A 161 -10.48 -10.22 -8.00
C SER A 161 -11.16 -8.86 -7.88
N SER A 162 -10.67 -8.01 -6.97
CA SER A 162 -11.24 -6.69 -6.68
C SER A 162 -11.05 -5.73 -7.85
N HIS A 163 -9.85 -5.63 -8.43
CA HIS A 163 -9.56 -4.70 -9.52
C HIS A 163 -10.24 -5.06 -10.85
N HIS A 164 -10.51 -6.34 -11.08
CA HIS A 164 -11.21 -6.81 -12.29
C HIS A 164 -12.69 -7.10 -12.05
N GLY A 165 -13.22 -6.75 -10.87
CA GLY A 165 -14.63 -6.95 -10.52
C GLY A 165 -15.09 -8.40 -10.41
N ALA A 166 -14.16 -9.36 -10.40
CA ALA A 166 -14.41 -10.79 -10.22
C ALA A 166 -14.55 -11.15 -8.72
N ILE A 167 -15.38 -10.38 -8.02
CA ILE A 167 -15.63 -10.45 -6.58
C ILE A 167 -17.11 -10.16 -6.32
N ARG A 168 -17.77 -10.95 -5.47
CA ARG A 168 -19.20 -10.80 -5.19
C ARG A 168 -19.53 -11.06 -3.72
N LEU A 169 -20.50 -10.34 -3.20
CA LEU A 169 -21.11 -10.62 -1.89
C LEU A 169 -22.27 -11.60 -2.10
N THR A 170 -22.31 -12.66 -1.30
CA THR A 170 -23.43 -13.61 -1.27
C THR A 170 -24.55 -13.06 -0.37
N ASN A 171 -25.79 -13.19 -0.81
CA ASN A 171 -26.94 -12.53 -0.18
C ASN A 171 -27.20 -12.97 1.28
N ASP A 172 -26.79 -14.20 1.64
CA ASP A 172 -27.27 -14.84 2.86
C ASP A 172 -26.23 -14.95 3.99
N THR A 173 -24.93 -14.72 3.73
CA THR A 173 -23.89 -15.19 4.68
C THR A 173 -22.79 -14.18 5.07
N ASN A 174 -22.85 -12.91 4.66
CA ASN A 174 -21.72 -11.98 4.84
C ASN A 174 -20.41 -12.48 4.23
N ILE A 175 -20.49 -13.41 3.28
CA ILE A 175 -19.32 -13.98 2.62
C ILE A 175 -19.16 -13.32 1.26
N ILE A 176 -17.94 -12.85 1.04
CA ILE A 176 -17.44 -12.49 -0.28
C ILE A 176 -16.83 -13.73 -0.92
N GLU A 177 -17.26 -14.00 -2.14
CA GLU A 177 -16.62 -14.97 -3.03
C GLU A 177 -15.77 -14.25 -4.06
N TYR A 178 -14.58 -14.79 -4.34
CA TYR A 178 -13.60 -14.17 -5.25
C TYR A 178 -12.71 -15.22 -5.92
N ARG A 179 -12.14 -14.91 -7.10
CA ARG A 179 -11.25 -15.83 -7.85
C ARG A 179 -9.90 -15.22 -8.20
N SER A 180 -8.84 -16.01 -8.13
CA SER A 180 -7.50 -15.61 -8.57
C SER A 180 -7.33 -15.83 -10.08
N GLY A 181 -7.43 -14.77 -10.90
CA GLY A 181 -7.23 -14.89 -12.34
C GLY A 181 -8.32 -15.72 -13.05
N ASP A 182 -8.03 -16.13 -14.28
CA ASP A 182 -9.03 -16.73 -15.19
C ASP A 182 -9.35 -18.22 -14.88
N GLU A 183 -8.39 -18.96 -14.30
CA GLU A 183 -8.52 -20.40 -13.99
C GLU A 183 -8.62 -20.71 -12.48
N GLY A 184 -8.72 -19.69 -11.63
CA GLY A 184 -8.64 -19.85 -10.18
C GLY A 184 -9.92 -20.42 -9.54
N ASN A 185 -9.75 -21.36 -8.61
CA ASN A 185 -10.80 -21.81 -7.70
C ASN A 185 -11.41 -20.62 -6.94
N TRP A 186 -12.72 -20.67 -6.72
CA TRP A 186 -13.41 -19.72 -5.85
C TRP A 186 -12.87 -19.81 -4.42
N LYS A 187 -12.50 -18.66 -3.88
CA LYS A 187 -12.13 -18.44 -2.49
C LYS A 187 -13.25 -17.65 -1.80
N ALA A 188 -13.31 -17.77 -0.48
CA ALA A 188 -14.30 -17.10 0.34
C ALA A 188 -13.60 -16.35 1.48
N MET A 189 -14.09 -15.15 1.80
CA MET A 189 -13.72 -14.40 3.00
C MET A 189 -14.94 -13.68 3.56
N LYS A 190 -14.94 -13.32 4.84
CA LYS A 190 -16.04 -12.50 5.38
C LYS A 190 -15.92 -11.08 4.84
N TYR A 191 -17.06 -10.40 4.73
CA TYR A 191 -17.10 -8.99 4.38
C TYR A 191 -16.27 -8.14 5.37
N SER A 192 -16.28 -8.51 6.66
CA SER A 192 -15.42 -7.90 7.67
C SER A 192 -13.92 -8.08 7.38
N ASP A 193 -13.50 -9.26 6.92
CA ASP A 193 -12.09 -9.52 6.59
C ASP A 193 -11.64 -8.65 5.41
N TYR A 194 -12.52 -8.46 4.43
CA TYR A 194 -12.26 -7.56 3.30
C TYR A 194 -12.16 -6.11 3.74
N LEU A 195 -13.11 -5.59 4.53
CA LEU A 195 -13.05 -4.23 5.05
C LEU A 195 -11.81 -3.99 5.92
N TYR A 196 -11.41 -4.99 6.72
CA TYR A 196 -10.17 -4.94 7.50
C TYR A 196 -8.95 -4.78 6.58
N LYS A 197 -8.85 -5.59 5.53
CA LYS A 197 -7.77 -5.51 4.53
C LYS A 197 -7.77 -4.19 3.76
N CYS A 198 -8.94 -3.63 3.43
CA CYS A 198 -9.08 -2.30 2.84
C CYS A 198 -8.48 -1.21 3.75
N ASN A 199 -8.78 -1.28 5.05
CA ASN A 199 -8.22 -0.36 6.04
C ASN A 199 -6.70 -0.54 6.20
N GLU A 200 -6.18 -1.77 6.17
CA GLU A 200 -4.73 -2.03 6.22
C GLU A 200 -3.99 -1.39 5.06
N ILE A 201 -4.45 -1.63 3.83
CA ILE A 201 -3.82 -1.07 2.64
C ILE A 201 -3.99 0.46 2.58
N MET A 202 -5.10 0.99 3.11
CA MET A 202 -5.29 2.43 3.27
C MET A 202 -4.23 3.04 4.18
N ILE A 203 -3.96 2.43 5.34
CA ILE A 203 -2.90 2.90 6.24
C ILE A 203 -1.52 2.82 5.58
N VAL A 204 -1.23 1.75 4.84
CA VAL A 204 0.01 1.65 4.06
C VAL A 204 0.11 2.78 3.04
N SER A 205 -0.98 3.11 2.34
CA SER A 205 -0.99 4.24 1.41
C SER A 205 -0.70 5.57 2.11
N MET A 206 -1.16 5.76 3.36
CA MET A 206 -0.84 6.94 4.15
C MET A 206 0.65 7.00 4.53
N TYR A 207 1.28 5.86 4.81
CA TYR A 207 2.74 5.81 5.03
C TYR A 207 3.52 6.17 3.77
N MET A 208 3.07 5.68 2.62
CA MET A 208 3.68 6.03 1.33
C MET A 208 3.57 7.54 1.06
N LEU A 209 2.40 8.15 1.33
CA LEU A 209 2.24 9.61 1.23
C LEU A 209 3.15 10.35 2.21
N ALA A 210 3.15 9.95 3.49
CA ALA A 210 3.93 10.62 4.52
C ALA A 210 5.44 10.56 4.19
N MET A 211 5.92 9.42 3.70
CA MET A 211 7.28 9.26 3.18
C MET A 211 7.56 10.18 1.99
N HIS A 212 6.65 10.25 1.02
CA HIS A 212 6.80 11.11 -0.15
C HIS A 212 6.89 12.58 0.24
N ILE A 213 5.96 13.08 1.05
CA ILE A 213 5.98 14.46 1.56
C ILE A 213 7.27 14.72 2.34
N PHE A 214 7.69 13.79 3.20
CA PHE A 214 8.92 13.95 3.97
C PHE A 214 10.14 14.15 3.06
N ILE A 215 10.26 13.37 1.97
CA ILE A 215 11.36 13.52 1.00
C ILE A 215 11.31 14.88 0.29
N LEU A 216 10.11 15.36 -0.05
CA LEU A 216 9.93 16.65 -0.74
C LEU A 216 10.33 17.84 0.14
N GLU A 217 9.92 17.81 1.41
CA GLU A 217 10.20 18.86 2.40
C GLU A 217 11.63 18.77 2.95
N SER A 218 12.24 17.59 2.98
CA SER A 218 13.56 17.36 3.56
C SER A 218 14.68 17.97 2.73
#